data_AF-A0A970RX81-F1
#
_entry.id   AF-A0A970RX81-F1
#
_cell.length_a   1.000
_cell.length_b   1.000
_cell.length_c   1.000
_cell.angle_alpha   90.00
_cell.angle_beta   90.00
_cell.angle_gamma   90.00
#
_symmetry.space_group_name_H-M   'P 1'
#
loop_
_entity.id
_entity.type
_entity.pdbx_description
1 polymer ?
#
loop_
_entity_poly.entity_id
_entity_poly.type
_entity_poly.pdbx_seq_one_letter_code
_entity_poly.pdbx_strand_id
1 'polypeptide(L)'
;MKNFESILQVCETNSRISKSVIDDFLLYHAAVKYRLDRTMTEAFAVYRHVTSELEKEWVNRLKAQYLAHQIFRSGGLIRKMLPHAELKKLGQTEMEFLEHHARQPWRFCFSSIIENPASDFFEMEDILTGEQFLLYSPGTSDYLRERPVSLWFNLISFNGACWQSFGPIGAYRSFEPDDIFFFATERDPRIEAEEDIVRSIDKNPLPYMMLLTGATIPVTVHKQDRMLQVYAEYPGVHVDTTTLKKNFTSEYSHEVYRLTLKRWGGHPHFSQIYVDEKKKKVLLTSSTDRGFLALVKAINQFGFQFSEEPDIRVNLSMLLTSEKIFRKKIRLFEYDKLFDVESSPEEKESLDNLNYFMSLILPDFNAGLEPDIEKLAAKAGLDIETARNVYNVVADKFGKMGFGKGS
;
A
#
# COMPACT_ATOMS: atom_id res chain seq x y z
N MET A 1 7.37 -27.58 21.83
CA MET A 1 6.48 -27.50 20.66
C MET A 1 5.15 -26.96 21.14
N LYS A 2 4.62 -25.88 20.53
CA LYS A 2 3.28 -25.36 20.86
C LYS A 2 2.23 -26.42 20.48
N ASN A 3 1.20 -26.62 21.30
CA ASN A 3 0.10 -27.55 20.99
C ASN A 3 -0.96 -26.81 20.14
N PHE A 4 -0.77 -26.81 18.81
CA PHE A 4 -1.66 -26.11 17.88
C PHE A 4 -3.09 -26.65 17.85
N GLU A 5 -3.32 -27.93 18.15
CA GLU A 5 -4.68 -28.50 18.24
C GLU A 5 -5.48 -27.86 19.38
N SER A 6 -4.86 -27.69 20.55
CA SER A 6 -5.51 -27.00 21.68
C SER A 6 -5.77 -25.52 21.41
N ILE A 7 -4.84 -24.83 20.74
CA ILE A 7 -5.00 -23.42 20.38
C ILE A 7 -6.12 -23.27 19.33
N LEU A 8 -6.21 -24.20 18.37
CA LEU A 8 -7.25 -24.21 17.35
C LEU A 8 -8.65 -24.29 17.98
N GLN A 9 -8.86 -25.17 18.97
CA GLN A 9 -10.14 -25.27 19.68
C GLN A 9 -10.54 -23.95 20.36
N VAL A 10 -9.58 -23.22 20.94
CA VAL A 10 -9.80 -21.87 21.49
C VAL A 10 -10.19 -20.91 20.38
N CYS A 11 -9.47 -20.91 19.27
CA CYS A 11 -9.73 -20.03 18.13
C CYS A 11 -11.11 -20.25 17.52
N GLU A 12 -11.51 -21.50 17.28
CA GLU A 12 -12.82 -21.85 16.74
C GLU A 12 -13.97 -21.48 17.68
N THR A 13 -13.78 -21.72 18.98
CA THR A 13 -14.76 -21.32 20.00
C THR A 13 -14.90 -19.81 20.03
N ASN A 14 -13.78 -19.08 20.03
CA ASN A 14 -13.76 -17.62 20.04
C ASN A 14 -14.38 -17.05 18.75
N SER A 15 -14.12 -17.63 17.58
CA SER A 15 -14.76 -17.23 16.31
C SER A 15 -16.28 -17.45 16.34
N ARG A 16 -16.75 -18.56 16.93
CA ARG A 16 -18.19 -18.84 17.07
C ARG A 16 -18.88 -17.82 17.96
N ILE A 17 -18.27 -17.50 19.11
CA ILE A 17 -18.79 -16.47 20.04
C ILE A 17 -18.72 -15.08 19.39
N SER A 18 -17.62 -14.74 18.72
CA SER A 18 -17.47 -13.47 18.00
C SER A 18 -18.60 -13.29 16.99
N LYS A 19 -18.96 -14.33 16.23
CA LYS A 19 -20.07 -14.25 15.28
C LYS A 19 -21.40 -13.95 15.97
N SER A 20 -21.77 -14.69 17.01
CA SER A 20 -23.06 -14.49 17.70
C SER A 20 -23.12 -13.18 18.49
N VAL A 21 -22.03 -12.82 19.17
CA VAL A 21 -22.01 -11.67 20.08
C VAL A 21 -21.73 -10.38 19.32
N ILE A 22 -20.74 -10.36 18.42
CA ILE A 22 -20.31 -9.14 17.73
C ILE A 22 -21.16 -8.91 16.49
N ASP A 23 -21.13 -9.84 15.53
CA ASP A 23 -21.75 -9.63 14.22
C ASP A 23 -23.27 -9.58 14.32
N ASP A 24 -23.89 -10.50 15.08
CA ASP A 24 -25.35 -10.61 15.15
C ASP A 24 -26.00 -9.64 16.17
N PHE A 25 -25.23 -9.09 17.11
CA PHE A 25 -25.78 -8.26 18.20
C PHE A 25 -25.04 -6.94 18.44
N LEU A 26 -23.77 -6.98 18.84
CA LEU A 26 -23.09 -5.83 19.43
C LEU A 26 -22.91 -4.68 18.43
N LEU A 27 -22.61 -4.98 17.17
CA LEU A 27 -22.46 -3.96 16.12
C LEU A 27 -23.77 -3.18 15.92
N TYR A 28 -24.91 -3.87 15.87
CA TYR A 28 -26.23 -3.24 15.74
C TYR A 28 -26.61 -2.45 16.99
N HIS A 29 -26.35 -3.00 18.17
CA HIS A 29 -26.61 -2.31 19.43
C HIS A 29 -25.78 -1.03 19.55
N ALA A 30 -24.49 -1.10 19.22
CA ALA A 30 -23.58 0.04 19.27
C ALA A 30 -23.94 1.12 18.24
N ALA A 31 -24.28 0.70 17.02
CA ALA A 31 -24.74 1.57 15.95
C ALA A 31 -25.92 2.45 16.39
N VAL A 32 -26.97 1.85 16.93
CA VAL A 32 -28.19 2.58 17.34
C VAL A 32 -27.98 3.38 18.63
N LYS A 33 -27.48 2.74 19.69
CA LYS A 33 -27.45 3.34 21.04
C LYS A 33 -26.41 4.44 21.18
N TYR A 34 -25.27 4.30 20.49
CA TYR A 34 -24.17 5.26 20.55
C TYR A 34 -24.03 6.10 19.28
N ARG A 35 -25.01 6.01 18.35
CA ARG A 35 -25.03 6.74 17.07
C ARG A 35 -23.78 6.53 16.23
N LEU A 36 -23.14 5.36 16.37
CA LEU A 36 -21.94 5.04 15.60
C LEU A 36 -22.26 4.89 14.11
N ASP A 37 -23.50 4.56 13.75
CA ASP A 37 -23.97 4.50 12.37
C ASP A 37 -23.79 5.85 11.65
N ARG A 38 -24.17 6.95 12.32
CA ARG A 38 -24.05 8.31 11.81
C ARG A 38 -22.59 8.71 11.73
N THR A 39 -21.83 8.55 12.81
CA THR A 39 -20.40 8.89 12.83
C THR A 39 -19.61 8.12 11.77
N MET A 40 -19.87 6.82 11.63
CA MET A 40 -19.28 5.98 10.59
C MET A 40 -19.70 6.44 9.19
N THR A 41 -20.99 6.73 8.96
CA THR A 41 -21.47 7.19 7.65
C THR A 41 -20.83 8.51 7.25
N GLU A 42 -20.74 9.47 8.17
CA GLU A 42 -20.07 10.75 7.97
C GLU A 42 -18.57 10.54 7.67
N ALA A 43 -17.90 9.66 8.41
CA ALA A 43 -16.48 9.39 8.23
C ALA A 43 -16.16 8.68 6.89
N PHE A 44 -16.98 7.70 6.47
CA PHE A 44 -16.83 7.04 5.17
C PHE A 44 -17.24 7.95 4.00
N ALA A 45 -18.12 8.94 4.21
CA ALA A 45 -18.55 9.85 3.14
C ALA A 45 -17.38 10.66 2.55
N VAL A 46 -16.37 10.99 3.36
CA VAL A 46 -15.13 11.67 2.93
C VAL A 46 -14.39 10.84 1.86
N TYR A 47 -14.48 9.51 1.96
CA TYR A 47 -13.82 8.56 1.06
C TYR A 47 -14.75 7.99 -0.01
N ARG A 48 -15.91 8.62 -0.27
CA ARG A 48 -16.89 8.09 -1.23
C ARG A 48 -16.28 7.81 -2.61
N HIS A 49 -15.35 8.64 -3.07
CA HIS A 49 -14.62 8.46 -4.35
C HIS A 49 -13.79 7.19 -4.41
N VAL A 50 -13.27 6.74 -3.27
CA VAL A 50 -12.51 5.49 -3.18
C VAL A 50 -13.47 4.32 -3.05
N THR A 51 -14.43 4.44 -2.13
CA THR A 51 -15.36 3.34 -1.82
C THR A 51 -16.37 3.04 -2.93
N SER A 52 -16.60 3.97 -3.86
CA SER A 52 -17.49 3.74 -5.01
C SER A 52 -16.96 2.73 -6.01
N GLU A 53 -15.65 2.46 -5.97
CA GLU A 53 -15.00 1.43 -6.79
C GLU A 53 -15.02 0.04 -6.13
N LEU A 54 -15.44 -0.03 -4.87
CA LEU A 54 -15.60 -1.28 -4.14
C LEU A 54 -17.04 -1.76 -4.23
N GLU A 55 -17.22 -3.08 -4.25
CA GLU A 55 -18.55 -3.66 -4.13
C GLU A 55 -19.21 -3.24 -2.81
N LYS A 56 -20.54 -3.06 -2.85
CA LYS A 56 -21.31 -2.60 -1.69
C LYS A 56 -21.11 -3.51 -0.47
N GLU A 57 -21.01 -4.82 -0.69
CA GLU A 57 -20.77 -5.79 0.37
C GLU A 57 -19.40 -5.58 1.03
N TRP A 58 -18.35 -5.31 0.25
CA TRP A 58 -17.03 -4.97 0.76
C TRP A 58 -17.05 -3.71 1.63
N VAL A 59 -17.73 -2.66 1.17
CA VAL A 59 -17.89 -1.42 1.96
C VAL A 59 -18.62 -1.69 3.29
N ASN A 60 -19.63 -2.56 3.29
CA ASN A 60 -20.34 -2.94 4.51
C ASN A 60 -19.44 -3.73 5.48
N ARG A 61 -18.57 -4.61 4.97
CA ARG A 61 -17.59 -5.33 5.82
C ARG A 61 -16.55 -4.38 6.42
N LEU A 62 -16.08 -3.38 5.67
CA LEU A 62 -15.19 -2.35 6.20
C LEU A 62 -15.87 -1.52 7.30
N LYS A 63 -17.12 -1.16 7.10
CA LYS A 63 -17.94 -0.49 8.12
C LYS A 63 -18.06 -1.32 9.39
N ALA A 64 -18.36 -2.61 9.27
CA ALA A 64 -18.41 -3.53 10.41
C ALA A 64 -17.07 -3.61 11.17
N GLN A 65 -15.96 -3.75 10.44
CA GLN A 65 -14.61 -3.76 11.02
C GLN A 65 -14.26 -2.44 11.73
N TYR A 66 -14.61 -1.30 11.14
CA TYR A 66 -14.44 0.02 11.77
C TYR A 66 -15.23 0.12 13.08
N LEU A 67 -16.50 -0.33 13.08
CA LEU A 67 -17.34 -0.32 14.27
C LEU A 67 -16.79 -1.24 15.38
N ALA A 68 -16.37 -2.46 15.03
CA ALA A 68 -15.73 -3.38 15.96
C ALA A 68 -14.50 -2.75 16.62
N HIS A 69 -13.65 -2.09 15.82
CA HIS A 69 -12.53 -1.34 16.34
C HIS A 69 -12.96 -0.22 17.30
N GLN A 70 -13.95 0.61 16.97
CA GLN A 70 -14.42 1.67 17.89
C GLN A 70 -14.97 1.12 19.21
N ILE A 71 -15.54 -0.09 19.20
CA ILE A 71 -16.06 -0.74 20.41
C ILE A 71 -14.90 -1.26 21.27
N PHE A 72 -13.96 -1.99 20.67
CA PHE A 72 -12.97 -2.78 21.40
C PHE A 72 -11.56 -2.17 21.48
N ARG A 73 -11.28 -1.06 20.80
CA ARG A 73 -9.97 -0.38 20.91
C ARG A 73 -9.68 0.13 22.31
N SER A 74 -8.44 0.56 22.55
CA SER A 74 -8.08 1.20 23.81
C SER A 74 -8.93 2.45 24.04
N GLY A 75 -9.56 2.53 25.21
CA GLY A 75 -10.53 3.59 25.53
C GLY A 75 -11.86 3.51 24.76
N GLY A 76 -12.13 2.39 24.08
CA GLY A 76 -13.34 2.14 23.30
C GLY A 76 -14.62 2.00 24.14
N LEU A 77 -15.74 1.74 23.45
CA LEU A 77 -17.06 1.72 24.07
C LEU A 77 -17.34 0.50 24.95
N ILE A 78 -16.63 -0.61 24.78
CA ILE A 78 -16.99 -1.87 25.44
C ILE A 78 -17.11 -1.75 26.96
N ARG A 79 -16.20 -1.01 27.62
CA ARG A 79 -16.25 -0.79 29.08
C ARG A 79 -17.48 0.01 29.53
N LYS A 80 -17.99 0.91 28.67
CA LYS A 80 -19.23 1.64 28.91
C LYS A 80 -20.46 0.77 28.62
N MET A 81 -20.31 -0.23 27.76
CA MET A 81 -21.40 -1.12 27.35
C MET A 81 -21.68 -2.23 28.36
N LEU A 82 -20.63 -2.84 28.94
CA LEU A 82 -20.73 -3.98 29.87
C LEU A 82 -21.78 -3.82 31.00
N PRO A 83 -21.96 -2.64 31.63
CA PRO A 83 -22.95 -2.49 32.70
C PRO A 83 -24.42 -2.48 32.23
N HIS A 84 -24.70 -2.33 30.92
CA HIS A 84 -26.05 -2.18 30.40
C HIS A 84 -26.89 -3.46 30.50
N ALA A 85 -28.18 -3.30 30.82
CA ALA A 85 -29.11 -4.40 31.03
C ALA A 85 -29.28 -5.30 29.79
N GLU A 86 -29.12 -4.74 28.59
CA GLU A 86 -29.21 -5.48 27.34
C GLU A 86 -28.07 -6.50 27.19
N LEU A 87 -26.87 -6.18 27.66
CA LEU A 87 -25.72 -7.12 27.64
C LEU A 87 -25.85 -8.17 28.74
N LYS A 88 -26.50 -7.86 29.87
CA LYS A 88 -26.76 -8.82 30.96
C LYS A 88 -27.67 -9.99 30.56
N LYS A 89 -28.28 -9.95 29.37
CA LYS A 89 -29.05 -11.07 28.81
C LYS A 89 -28.17 -12.12 28.13
N LEU A 90 -26.90 -11.79 27.87
CA LEU A 90 -25.93 -12.71 27.31
C LEU A 90 -25.59 -13.79 28.34
N GLY A 91 -25.23 -14.98 27.85
CA GLY A 91 -24.77 -16.07 28.70
C GLY A 91 -23.45 -15.76 29.38
N GLN A 92 -23.08 -16.57 30.38
CA GLN A 92 -21.83 -16.38 31.12
C GLN A 92 -20.60 -16.36 30.19
N THR A 93 -20.50 -17.31 29.26
CA THR A 93 -19.38 -17.41 28.31
C THR A 93 -19.27 -16.18 27.39
N GLU A 94 -20.39 -15.64 26.94
CA GLU A 94 -20.43 -14.44 26.09
C GLU A 94 -20.02 -13.18 26.87
N MET A 95 -20.44 -13.09 28.13
CA MET A 95 -20.01 -12.01 29.02
C MET A 95 -18.52 -12.09 29.34
N GLU A 96 -17.99 -13.28 29.64
CA GLU A 96 -16.56 -13.50 29.85
C GLU A 96 -15.73 -13.10 28.62
N PHE A 97 -16.21 -13.42 27.41
CA PHE A 97 -15.62 -12.98 26.14
C PHE A 97 -15.55 -11.45 26.04
N LEU A 98 -16.65 -10.75 26.35
CA LEU A 98 -16.68 -9.28 26.29
C LEU A 98 -15.78 -8.63 27.36
N GLU A 99 -15.75 -9.19 28.56
CA GLU A 99 -14.87 -8.72 29.65
C GLU A 99 -13.39 -8.97 29.36
N HIS A 100 -13.07 -10.08 28.69
CA HIS A 100 -11.72 -10.35 28.19
C HIS A 100 -11.30 -9.27 27.19
N HIS A 101 -12.10 -9.00 26.16
CA HIS A 101 -11.77 -7.99 25.16
C HIS A 101 -11.87 -6.54 25.66
N ALA A 102 -12.57 -6.29 26.78
CA ALA A 102 -12.49 -5.00 27.47
C ALA A 102 -11.14 -4.76 28.19
N ARG A 103 -10.43 -5.85 28.54
CA ARG A 103 -9.10 -5.83 29.15
C ARG A 103 -7.98 -5.98 28.12
N GLN A 104 -8.26 -6.65 27.00
CA GLN A 104 -7.34 -6.88 25.88
C GLN A 104 -7.88 -6.19 24.62
N PRO A 105 -7.53 -4.89 24.42
CA PRO A 105 -8.09 -4.11 23.34
C PRO A 105 -7.72 -4.65 21.96
N TRP A 106 -8.63 -4.44 21.00
CA TRP A 106 -8.37 -4.76 19.61
C TRP A 106 -7.54 -3.64 18.98
N ARG A 107 -6.68 -4.00 18.03
CA ARG A 107 -5.83 -3.03 17.33
C ARG A 107 -5.71 -3.38 15.86
N PHE A 108 -5.63 -2.35 15.02
CA PHE A 108 -5.16 -2.54 13.66
C PHE A 108 -3.64 -2.69 13.67
N CYS A 109 -3.12 -3.52 12.78
CA CYS A 109 -1.71 -3.85 12.70
C CYS A 109 -1.30 -4.00 11.24
N PHE A 110 -0.18 -3.38 10.87
CA PHE A 110 0.54 -3.72 9.65
C PHE A 110 1.58 -4.78 10.00
N SER A 111 1.59 -5.91 9.30
CA SER A 111 2.47 -7.02 9.64
C SER A 111 2.99 -7.79 8.44
N SER A 112 4.10 -8.49 8.65
CA SER A 112 4.69 -9.44 7.70
C SER A 112 4.68 -10.85 8.31
N ILE A 113 4.63 -11.88 7.46
CA ILE A 113 4.73 -13.28 7.91
C ILE A 113 6.21 -13.63 8.06
N ILE A 114 6.60 -14.12 9.23
CA ILE A 114 7.92 -14.67 9.52
C ILE A 114 7.95 -16.17 9.19
N GLU A 115 6.96 -16.90 9.70
CA GLU A 115 6.86 -18.36 9.57
C GLU A 115 5.40 -18.82 9.55
N ASN A 116 5.14 -19.98 8.94
CA ASN A 116 3.84 -20.66 8.96
C ASN A 116 4.00 -22.01 9.72
N PRO A 117 3.96 -22.00 11.06
CA PRO A 117 4.26 -23.18 11.86
C PRO A 117 3.19 -24.28 11.84
N ALA A 118 1.95 -23.97 11.45
CA ALA A 118 0.84 -24.92 11.32
C ALA A 118 -0.27 -24.34 10.43
N SER A 119 -1.20 -25.18 9.93
CA SER A 119 -2.32 -24.71 9.09
C SER A 119 -3.04 -23.52 9.74
N ASP A 120 -3.20 -22.44 8.97
CA ASP A 120 -3.88 -21.20 9.37
C ASP A 120 -3.22 -20.44 10.53
N PHE A 121 -2.05 -20.89 11.01
CA PHE A 121 -1.24 -20.24 12.03
C PHE A 121 0.00 -19.61 11.42
N PHE A 122 0.22 -18.33 11.73
CA PHE A 122 1.31 -17.53 11.20
C PHE A 122 2.04 -16.84 12.34
N GLU A 123 3.36 -17.01 12.44
CA GLU A 123 4.18 -16.09 13.24
C GLU A 123 4.35 -14.81 12.43
N MET A 124 3.85 -13.71 12.97
CA MET A 124 3.80 -12.40 12.33
C MET A 124 4.73 -11.44 13.05
N GLU A 125 5.26 -10.45 12.34
CA GLU A 125 5.92 -9.28 12.92
C GLU A 125 5.14 -8.02 12.58
N ASP A 126 4.76 -7.24 13.59
CA ASP A 126 4.22 -5.89 13.41
C ASP A 126 5.33 -4.96 12.93
N ILE A 127 5.20 -4.44 11.71
CA ILE A 127 6.25 -3.62 11.08
C ILE A 127 6.43 -2.25 11.74
N LEU A 128 5.49 -1.81 12.59
CA LEU A 128 5.55 -0.52 13.28
C LEU A 128 6.08 -0.65 14.71
N THR A 129 5.94 -1.81 15.34
CA THR A 129 6.33 -2.01 16.75
C THR A 129 7.44 -3.04 16.94
N GLY A 130 7.74 -3.85 15.92
CA GLY A 130 8.61 -5.02 16.01
C GLY A 130 8.03 -6.16 16.86
N GLU A 131 6.77 -6.06 17.30
CA GLU A 131 6.14 -7.11 18.10
C GLU A 131 5.95 -8.36 17.24
N GLN A 132 6.52 -9.48 17.68
CA GLN A 132 6.26 -10.79 17.10
C GLN A 132 5.07 -11.46 17.80
N PHE A 133 4.16 -12.03 17.01
CA PHE A 133 2.96 -12.64 17.55
C PHE A 133 2.42 -13.78 16.67
N LEU A 134 1.78 -14.75 17.33
CA LEU A 134 1.09 -15.84 16.64
C LEU A 134 -0.32 -15.39 16.23
N LEU A 135 -0.61 -15.41 14.93
CA LEU A 135 -1.90 -15.12 14.33
C LEU A 135 -2.56 -16.40 13.84
N TYR A 136 -3.82 -16.64 14.22
CA TYR A 136 -4.70 -17.59 13.56
C TYR A 136 -5.64 -16.86 12.59
N SER A 137 -5.55 -17.20 11.30
CA SER A 137 -6.34 -16.55 10.25
C SER A 137 -6.52 -17.45 9.01
N PRO A 138 -7.64 -18.18 8.91
CA PRO A 138 -7.96 -18.96 7.70
C PRO A 138 -8.01 -18.10 6.44
N GLY A 139 -8.50 -16.86 6.55
CA GLY A 139 -8.51 -15.91 5.42
C GLY A 139 -7.11 -15.54 4.92
N THR A 140 -6.09 -15.55 5.79
CA THR A 140 -4.69 -15.35 5.37
C THR A 140 -4.23 -16.54 4.53
N SER A 141 -4.55 -17.78 4.93
CA SER A 141 -4.29 -18.97 4.10
C SER A 141 -4.98 -18.90 2.75
N ASP A 142 -6.23 -18.43 2.70
CA ASP A 142 -6.98 -18.27 1.44
C ASP A 142 -6.23 -17.35 0.47
N TYR A 143 -5.79 -16.17 0.93
CA TYR A 143 -5.02 -15.24 0.11
C TYR A 143 -3.69 -15.81 -0.37
N LEU A 144 -2.97 -16.52 0.50
CA LEU A 144 -1.67 -17.12 0.17
C LEU A 144 -1.77 -18.23 -0.88
N ARG A 145 -2.91 -18.92 -0.97
CA ARG A 145 -3.16 -19.92 -2.03
C ARG A 145 -3.35 -19.27 -3.41
N GLU A 146 -3.84 -18.04 -3.45
CA GLU A 146 -4.13 -17.34 -4.70
C GLU A 146 -2.95 -16.50 -5.21
N ARG A 147 -2.18 -15.88 -4.29
CA ARG A 147 -1.19 -14.88 -4.66
C ARG A 147 -0.14 -14.62 -3.58
N PRO A 148 1.08 -14.18 -3.97
CA PRO A 148 2.06 -13.67 -3.01
C PRO A 148 1.57 -12.36 -2.39
N VAL A 149 1.80 -12.22 -1.08
CA VAL A 149 1.44 -11.04 -0.28
C VAL A 149 2.69 -10.57 0.46
N SER A 150 2.98 -9.27 0.37
CA SER A 150 4.18 -8.64 0.94
C SER A 150 3.90 -8.03 2.31
N LEU A 151 2.70 -7.46 2.49
CA LEU A 151 2.30 -6.78 3.70
C LEU A 151 0.84 -7.06 4.02
N TRP A 152 0.53 -7.19 5.30
CA TRP A 152 -0.81 -7.44 5.81
C TRP A 152 -1.32 -6.26 6.62
N PHE A 153 -2.59 -5.88 6.49
CA PHE A 153 -3.27 -4.95 7.40
C PHE A 153 -4.53 -5.58 7.96
N ASN A 154 -4.51 -5.84 9.26
CA ASN A 154 -5.54 -6.61 9.95
C ASN A 154 -6.02 -5.87 11.18
N LEU A 155 -7.33 -5.92 11.44
CA LEU A 155 -7.85 -5.74 12.80
C LEU A 155 -7.66 -7.06 13.53
N ILE A 156 -6.89 -7.06 14.62
CA ILE A 156 -6.57 -8.26 15.38
C ILE A 156 -7.06 -8.16 16.83
N SER A 157 -7.39 -9.32 17.40
CA SER A 157 -7.75 -9.45 18.81
C SER A 157 -7.09 -10.66 19.44
N PHE A 158 -6.62 -10.52 20.68
CA PHE A 158 -6.01 -11.61 21.43
C PHE A 158 -7.10 -12.41 22.15
N ASN A 159 -7.17 -13.73 21.92
CA ASN A 159 -8.21 -14.60 22.49
C ASN A 159 -7.78 -15.32 23.78
N GLY A 160 -6.60 -15.00 24.32
CA GLY A 160 -6.00 -15.68 25.47
C GLY A 160 -4.93 -16.72 25.11
N ALA A 161 -4.93 -17.24 23.88
CA ALA A 161 -3.96 -18.20 23.38
C ALA A 161 -3.14 -17.67 22.19
N CYS A 162 -3.77 -16.95 21.27
CA CYS A 162 -3.12 -16.29 20.14
C CYS A 162 -3.95 -15.08 19.65
N TRP A 163 -3.46 -14.40 18.63
CA TRP A 163 -4.22 -13.35 17.95
C TRP A 163 -5.13 -13.94 16.86
N GLN A 164 -6.26 -13.30 16.59
CA GLN A 164 -7.17 -13.64 15.50
C GLN A 164 -7.54 -12.39 14.70
N SER A 165 -7.61 -12.52 13.37
CA SER A 165 -8.07 -11.46 12.48
C SER A 165 -9.60 -11.32 12.51
N PHE A 166 -10.12 -10.09 12.46
CA PHE A 166 -11.55 -9.80 12.32
C PHE A 166 -11.84 -8.93 11.10
N GLY A 167 -12.84 -9.32 10.30
CA GLY A 167 -13.31 -8.56 9.15
C GLY A 167 -12.40 -8.67 7.92
N PRO A 168 -12.46 -7.68 7.00
CA PRO A 168 -11.59 -7.59 5.83
C PRO A 168 -10.09 -7.67 6.15
N ILE A 169 -9.35 -8.45 5.36
CA ILE A 169 -7.89 -8.57 5.44
C ILE A 169 -7.26 -7.74 4.32
N GLY A 170 -6.36 -6.83 4.69
CA GLY A 170 -5.56 -6.08 3.74
C GLY A 170 -4.34 -6.87 3.30
N ALA A 171 -4.47 -7.64 2.22
CA ALA A 171 -3.39 -8.42 1.64
C ALA A 171 -2.72 -7.65 0.49
N TYR A 172 -1.65 -6.89 0.77
CA TYR A 172 -0.97 -6.04 -0.21
C TYR A 172 0.14 -6.78 -0.94
N ARG A 173 0.09 -6.76 -2.27
CA ARG A 173 1.11 -7.40 -3.11
C ARG A 173 2.39 -6.57 -3.25
N SER A 174 2.26 -5.25 -3.19
CA SER A 174 3.34 -4.33 -3.57
C SER A 174 3.74 -3.31 -2.51
N PHE A 175 2.99 -3.20 -1.41
CA PHE A 175 3.34 -2.28 -0.33
C PHE A 175 4.38 -2.90 0.60
N GLU A 176 5.25 -2.03 1.10
CA GLU A 176 6.34 -2.32 2.03
C GLU A 176 6.24 -1.40 3.27
N PRO A 177 7.02 -1.64 4.33
CA PRO A 177 7.01 -0.77 5.51
C PRO A 177 7.24 0.72 5.20
N ASP A 178 8.24 1.05 4.38
CA ASP A 178 8.53 2.43 3.97
C ASP A 178 7.33 3.12 3.31
N ASP A 179 6.51 2.36 2.55
CA ASP A 179 5.32 2.88 1.90
C ASP A 179 4.25 3.33 2.92
N ILE A 180 4.15 2.62 4.04
CA ILE A 180 3.21 2.98 5.12
C ILE A 180 3.66 4.25 5.82
N PHE A 181 4.97 4.38 6.06
CA PHE A 181 5.55 5.60 6.61
C PHE A 181 5.31 6.79 5.68
N PHE A 182 5.62 6.62 4.39
CA PHE A 182 5.34 7.62 3.35
C PHE A 182 3.85 8.02 3.31
N PHE A 183 2.94 7.06 3.29
CA PHE A 183 1.50 7.35 3.28
C PHE A 183 1.08 8.15 4.52
N ALA A 184 1.60 7.77 5.69
CA ALA A 184 1.28 8.42 6.94
C ALA A 184 1.78 9.88 6.97
N THR A 185 3.03 10.14 6.55
CA THR A 185 3.62 11.49 6.52
C THR A 185 2.97 12.38 5.46
N GLU A 186 2.61 11.82 4.29
CA GLU A 186 1.85 12.55 3.26
C GLU A 186 0.46 12.97 3.72
N ARG A 187 -0.11 12.21 4.66
CA ARG A 187 -1.41 12.47 5.26
C ARG A 187 -1.32 13.46 6.42
N ASP A 188 -0.27 13.37 7.24
CA ASP A 188 -0.03 14.23 8.39
C ASP A 188 1.49 14.47 8.54
N PRO A 189 2.02 15.63 8.09
CA PRO A 189 3.45 15.94 8.12
C PRO A 189 4.08 16.02 9.52
N ARG A 190 3.28 15.90 10.58
CA ARG A 190 3.76 15.89 11.98
C ARG A 190 4.14 14.47 12.45
N ILE A 191 3.92 13.46 11.63
CA ILE A 191 4.35 12.08 11.91
C ILE A 191 5.85 12.02 11.66
N GLU A 192 6.61 11.71 12.71
CA GLU A 192 8.07 11.65 12.66
C GLU A 192 8.61 10.25 13.01
N ALA A 193 7.80 9.39 13.62
CA ALA A 193 8.18 8.03 14.01
C ALA A 193 7.04 7.01 13.84
N GLU A 194 7.36 5.72 13.88
CA GLU A 194 6.40 4.62 13.75
C GLU A 194 5.32 4.66 14.84
N GLU A 195 5.65 5.10 16.06
CA GLU A 195 4.64 5.21 17.13
C GLU A 195 3.59 6.29 16.84
N ASP A 196 3.93 7.33 16.07
CA ASP A 196 2.95 8.30 15.60
C ASP A 196 1.95 7.67 14.63
N ILE A 197 2.43 6.74 13.78
CA ILE A 197 1.58 5.98 12.86
C ILE A 197 0.64 5.07 13.66
N VAL A 198 1.14 4.36 14.66
CA VAL A 198 0.32 3.52 15.55
C VAL A 198 -0.80 4.35 16.21
N ARG A 199 -0.44 5.53 16.77
CA ARG A 199 -1.43 6.46 17.35
C ARG A 199 -2.43 6.98 16.31
N SER A 200 -1.97 7.27 15.10
CA SER A 200 -2.78 7.74 13.99
C SER A 200 -3.82 6.70 13.56
N ILE A 201 -3.39 5.43 13.43
CA ILE A 201 -4.25 4.28 13.11
C ILE A 201 -5.29 4.06 14.21
N ASP A 202 -4.88 4.00 15.49
CA ASP A 202 -5.81 3.80 16.61
C ASP A 202 -6.85 4.94 16.67
N LYS A 203 -6.43 6.18 16.45
CA LYS A 203 -7.32 7.33 16.44
C LYS A 203 -8.32 7.28 15.29
N ASN A 204 -7.85 7.02 14.06
CA ASN A 204 -8.67 6.96 12.86
C ASN A 204 -8.07 5.99 11.84
N PRO A 205 -8.55 4.73 11.79
CA PRO A 205 -8.00 3.73 10.89
C PRO A 205 -8.48 3.89 9.44
N LEU A 206 -9.52 4.69 9.18
CA LEU A 206 -10.16 4.77 7.86
C LEU A 206 -9.22 5.11 6.69
N PRO A 207 -8.31 6.10 6.80
CA PRO A 207 -7.35 6.38 5.72
C PRO A 207 -6.54 5.13 5.36
N TYR A 208 -6.09 4.37 6.36
CA TYR A 208 -5.31 3.15 6.18
C TYR A 208 -6.16 2.00 5.66
N MET A 209 -7.44 1.91 6.04
CA MET A 209 -8.38 0.96 5.44
C MET A 209 -8.61 1.24 3.95
N MET A 210 -8.52 2.49 3.50
CA MET A 210 -8.68 2.83 2.08
C MET A 210 -7.51 2.35 1.21
N LEU A 211 -6.36 2.03 1.81
CA LEU A 211 -5.22 1.43 1.11
C LEU A 211 -5.60 0.10 0.43
N LEU A 212 -6.66 -0.58 0.91
CA LEU A 212 -7.21 -1.79 0.27
C LEU A 212 -7.49 -1.63 -1.23
N THR A 213 -7.77 -0.41 -1.69
CA THR A 213 -7.97 -0.15 -3.12
C THR A 213 -6.71 -0.30 -3.97
N GLY A 214 -5.53 -0.33 -3.34
CA GLY A 214 -4.24 -0.64 -3.96
C GLY A 214 -3.74 -2.07 -3.68
N ALA A 215 -4.47 -2.89 -2.91
CA ALA A 215 -3.98 -4.18 -2.42
C ALA A 215 -3.59 -5.18 -3.54
N THR A 216 -4.30 -5.15 -4.66
CA THR A 216 -4.09 -6.07 -5.78
C THR A 216 -3.07 -5.59 -6.80
N ILE A 217 -2.60 -4.34 -6.69
CA ILE A 217 -1.62 -3.76 -7.63
C ILE A 217 -0.29 -4.53 -7.47
N PRO A 218 0.21 -5.19 -8.52
CA PRO A 218 1.44 -5.96 -8.44
C PRO A 218 2.66 -5.04 -8.28
N VAL A 219 3.76 -5.60 -7.81
CA VAL A 219 5.05 -4.91 -7.84
C VAL A 219 5.45 -4.67 -9.29
N THR A 220 5.86 -3.44 -9.61
CA THR A 220 6.41 -3.11 -10.93
C THR A 220 7.90 -3.43 -10.94
N VAL A 221 8.32 -4.35 -11.82
CA VAL A 221 9.71 -4.81 -11.93
C VAL A 221 10.19 -4.68 -13.38
N HIS A 222 11.41 -4.19 -13.56
CA HIS A 222 12.16 -4.28 -14.81
C HIS A 222 13.40 -5.14 -14.62
N LYS A 223 13.39 -6.34 -15.22
CA LYS A 223 14.42 -7.39 -15.01
C LYS A 223 14.57 -7.72 -13.52
N GLN A 224 15.64 -7.25 -12.89
CA GLN A 224 15.93 -7.46 -11.46
C GLN A 224 15.66 -6.21 -10.61
N ASP A 225 15.30 -5.10 -11.24
CA ASP A 225 15.12 -3.83 -10.57
C ASP A 225 13.64 -3.57 -10.30
N ARG A 226 13.31 -3.29 -9.04
CA ARG A 226 11.99 -2.78 -8.68
C ARG A 226 11.90 -1.32 -9.08
N MET A 227 10.77 -0.96 -9.69
CA MET A 227 10.48 0.41 -10.05
C MET A 227 9.90 1.14 -8.86
N LEU A 228 10.65 2.13 -8.38
CA LEU A 228 10.39 2.91 -7.18
C LEU A 228 10.50 4.40 -7.52
N GLN A 229 10.19 5.24 -6.54
CA GLN A 229 10.70 6.60 -6.48
C GLN A 229 11.59 6.70 -5.25
N VAL A 230 12.87 6.98 -5.49
CA VAL A 230 13.90 7.06 -4.44
C VAL A 230 14.54 8.42 -4.52
N TYR A 231 14.53 9.20 -3.43
CA TYR A 231 15.26 10.46 -3.39
C TYR A 231 15.82 10.79 -2.01
N ALA A 232 16.84 11.65 -2.00
CA ALA A 232 17.38 12.30 -0.81
C ALA A 232 17.70 13.77 -1.08
N GLU A 233 17.44 14.63 -0.10
CA GLU A 233 17.65 16.07 -0.13
C GLU A 233 18.75 16.48 0.86
N TYR A 234 19.73 17.24 0.37
CA TYR A 234 20.86 17.75 1.14
C TYR A 234 20.86 19.28 1.10
N PRO A 235 20.35 19.95 2.15
CA PRO A 235 20.36 21.40 2.23
C PRO A 235 21.77 21.95 2.56
N GLY A 236 22.07 23.14 2.08
CA GLY A 236 23.31 23.87 2.37
C GLY A 236 24.55 23.38 1.61
N VAL A 237 24.41 22.41 0.70
CA VAL A 237 25.54 21.85 -0.03
C VAL A 237 25.85 22.69 -1.28
N HIS A 238 27.11 23.10 -1.41
CA HIS A 238 27.61 23.74 -2.63
C HIS A 238 28.27 22.70 -3.54
N VAL A 239 27.89 22.68 -4.81
CA VAL A 239 28.39 21.73 -5.81
C VAL A 239 28.99 22.48 -6.97
N ASP A 240 30.29 22.30 -7.21
CA ASP A 240 30.92 22.72 -8.46
C ASP A 240 30.60 21.72 -9.57
N THR A 241 29.53 22.00 -10.32
CA THR A 241 29.01 21.14 -11.38
C THR A 241 30.01 20.91 -12.53
N THR A 242 31.03 21.77 -12.68
CA THR A 242 32.03 21.63 -13.74
C THR A 242 32.92 20.42 -13.53
N THR A 243 33.25 20.11 -12.28
CA THR A 243 34.07 18.93 -11.89
C THR A 243 33.35 17.61 -12.17
N LEU A 244 32.01 17.63 -12.17
CA LEU A 244 31.17 16.44 -12.29
C LEU A 244 30.98 15.97 -13.74
N LYS A 245 31.34 16.78 -14.74
CA LYS A 245 31.17 16.48 -16.18
C LYS A 245 31.84 15.18 -16.64
N LYS A 246 32.82 14.66 -15.87
CA LYS A 246 33.45 13.37 -16.14
C LYS A 246 32.43 12.22 -16.08
N ASN A 247 31.61 12.18 -15.03
CA ASN A 247 30.67 11.09 -14.76
C ASN A 247 29.23 11.45 -15.17
N PHE A 248 28.91 12.74 -15.28
CA PHE A 248 27.55 13.23 -15.48
C PHE A 248 27.40 13.99 -16.81
N THR A 249 26.21 13.93 -17.42
CA THR A 249 25.75 14.92 -18.39
C THR A 249 25.00 16.02 -17.65
N SER A 250 25.14 17.27 -18.08
CA SER A 250 24.58 18.43 -17.37
C SER A 250 23.62 19.17 -18.27
N GLU A 251 22.46 19.52 -17.71
CA GLU A 251 21.48 20.43 -18.27
C GLU A 251 21.23 21.55 -17.24
N TYR A 252 20.81 22.72 -17.70
CA TYR A 252 20.57 23.87 -16.83
C TYR A 252 19.27 24.57 -17.23
N SER A 253 18.42 24.84 -16.25
CA SER A 253 17.13 25.48 -16.43
C SER A 253 16.77 26.23 -15.15
N HIS A 254 16.43 27.51 -15.26
CA HIS A 254 15.90 28.32 -14.15
C HIS A 254 16.71 28.21 -12.83
N GLU A 255 18.03 28.39 -12.87
CA GLU A 255 18.91 28.33 -11.67
C GLU A 255 19.04 26.93 -11.04
N VAL A 256 18.63 25.89 -11.78
CA VAL A 256 18.76 24.50 -11.39
C VAL A 256 19.60 23.77 -12.43
N TYR A 257 20.62 23.04 -11.97
CA TYR A 257 21.33 22.06 -12.80
C TYR A 257 20.68 20.69 -12.64
N ARG A 258 20.40 20.00 -13.75
CA ARG A 258 20.11 18.56 -13.79
C ARG A 258 21.36 17.83 -14.26
N LEU A 259 21.95 17.02 -13.38
CA LEU A 259 23.11 16.19 -13.66
C LEU A 259 22.67 14.73 -13.78
N THR A 260 22.74 14.17 -14.97
CA THR A 260 22.30 12.80 -15.28
C THR A 260 23.52 11.87 -15.34
N LEU A 261 23.50 10.77 -14.57
CA LEU A 261 24.64 9.85 -14.50
C LEU A 261 24.80 9.05 -15.81
N LYS A 262 25.92 9.19 -16.53
CA LYS A 262 26.07 8.70 -17.93
C LYS A 262 25.68 7.24 -18.18
N ARG A 263 25.87 6.34 -17.22
CA ARG A 263 25.54 4.90 -17.35
C ARG A 263 24.22 4.49 -16.71
N TRP A 264 23.61 5.37 -15.91
CA TRP A 264 22.46 5.08 -15.05
C TRP A 264 21.33 6.11 -15.23
N GLY A 265 21.51 7.09 -16.11
CA GLY A 265 20.55 8.16 -16.35
C GLY A 265 19.39 7.77 -17.26
N GLY A 266 19.50 6.65 -17.96
CA GLY A 266 18.44 6.09 -18.79
C GLY A 266 17.61 5.05 -18.05
N HIS A 267 16.61 4.52 -18.75
CA HIS A 267 15.76 3.44 -18.27
C HIS A 267 16.59 2.20 -17.85
N PRO A 268 16.27 1.54 -16.72
CA PRO A 268 15.15 1.81 -15.81
C PRO A 268 15.49 2.77 -14.65
N HIS A 269 16.74 3.24 -14.56
CA HIS A 269 17.28 3.80 -13.32
C HIS A 269 17.01 5.29 -13.16
N PHE A 270 17.11 6.06 -14.25
CA PHE A 270 16.89 7.52 -14.26
C PHE A 270 17.63 8.26 -13.12
N SER A 271 18.88 7.88 -12.87
CA SER A 271 19.68 8.40 -11.76
C SER A 271 20.17 9.82 -12.05
N GLN A 272 19.69 10.79 -11.27
CA GLN A 272 19.86 12.22 -11.50
C GLN A 272 20.15 13.00 -10.21
N ILE A 273 20.92 14.07 -10.33
CA ILE A 273 21.16 15.06 -9.28
C ILE A 273 20.57 16.39 -9.74
N TYR A 274 19.80 17.04 -8.88
CA TYR A 274 19.37 18.42 -9.06
C TYR A 274 20.15 19.31 -8.10
N VAL A 275 20.79 20.35 -8.62
CA VAL A 275 21.49 21.37 -7.82
C VAL A 275 20.72 22.67 -7.98
N ASP A 276 20.05 23.11 -6.92
CA ASP A 276 19.32 24.38 -6.89
C ASP A 276 20.19 25.44 -6.22
N GLU A 277 20.68 26.38 -7.03
CA GLU A 277 21.61 27.41 -6.59
C GLU A 277 20.93 28.43 -5.68
N LYS A 278 19.64 28.70 -5.92
CA LYS A 278 18.86 29.69 -5.17
C LYS A 278 18.51 29.19 -3.78
N LYS A 279 18.04 27.94 -3.69
CA LYS A 279 17.71 27.29 -2.41
C LYS A 279 18.93 26.70 -1.72
N LYS A 280 20.06 26.63 -2.41
CA LYS A 280 21.31 26.03 -1.94
C LYS A 280 21.06 24.60 -1.44
N LYS A 281 20.45 23.77 -2.29
CA LYS A 281 20.19 22.37 -1.95
C LYS A 281 20.51 21.46 -3.12
N VAL A 282 20.83 20.21 -2.77
CA VAL A 282 21.11 19.14 -3.70
C VAL A 282 20.08 18.04 -3.50
N LEU A 283 19.46 17.59 -4.57
CA LEU A 283 18.52 16.48 -4.56
C LEU A 283 19.10 15.34 -5.39
N LEU A 284 19.17 14.14 -4.83
CA LEU A 284 19.50 12.92 -5.56
C LEU A 284 18.20 12.17 -5.81
N THR A 285 17.97 11.69 -7.04
CA THR A 285 16.79 10.89 -7.36
C THR A 285 17.14 9.71 -8.28
N SER A 286 16.39 8.62 -8.14
CA SER A 286 16.45 7.47 -9.03
C SER A 286 15.12 6.69 -8.98
N SER A 287 14.81 5.96 -10.04
CA SER A 287 13.62 5.10 -10.11
C SER A 287 13.87 3.66 -9.64
N THR A 288 15.05 3.38 -9.05
CA THR A 288 15.44 2.05 -8.56
C THR A 288 16.45 2.18 -7.42
N ASP A 289 16.45 1.26 -6.45
CA ASP A 289 17.44 1.23 -5.37
C ASP A 289 18.89 1.17 -5.90
N ARG A 290 19.14 0.28 -6.87
CA ARG A 290 20.49 0.11 -7.46
C ARG A 290 20.98 1.37 -8.18
N GLY A 291 20.08 2.07 -8.86
CA GLY A 291 20.39 3.35 -9.50
C GLY A 291 20.72 4.44 -8.48
N PHE A 292 19.98 4.50 -7.37
CA PHE A 292 20.26 5.44 -6.29
C PHE A 292 21.62 5.17 -5.64
N LEU A 293 21.94 3.92 -5.31
CA LEU A 293 23.25 3.54 -4.77
C LEU A 293 24.40 3.86 -5.73
N ALA A 294 24.20 3.60 -7.04
CA ALA A 294 25.19 3.96 -8.06
C ALA A 294 25.39 5.48 -8.15
N LEU A 295 24.32 6.26 -7.97
CA LEU A 295 24.36 7.71 -7.94
C LEU A 295 25.17 8.24 -6.76
N VAL A 296 24.84 7.79 -5.54
CA VAL A 296 25.54 8.14 -4.30
C VAL A 296 27.03 7.79 -4.39
N LYS A 297 27.35 6.58 -4.84
CA LYS A 297 28.73 6.15 -5.04
C LYS A 297 29.47 7.01 -6.06
N ALA A 298 28.82 7.41 -7.16
CA ALA A 298 29.44 8.20 -8.21
C ALA A 298 29.72 9.65 -7.77
N ILE A 299 28.82 10.26 -6.98
CA ILE A 299 28.99 11.64 -6.52
C ILE A 299 29.98 11.72 -5.34
N ASN A 300 29.99 10.73 -4.44
CA ASN A 300 30.94 10.70 -3.31
C ASN A 300 32.40 10.55 -3.77
N GLN A 301 32.67 10.07 -4.98
CA GLN A 301 34.02 10.09 -5.59
C GLN A 301 34.61 11.50 -5.75
N PHE A 302 33.78 12.54 -5.71
CA PHE A 302 34.18 13.94 -5.81
C PHE A 302 34.33 14.64 -4.45
N GLY A 303 34.37 13.87 -3.34
CA GLY A 303 34.62 14.39 -2.00
C GLY A 303 33.36 14.71 -1.19
N PHE A 304 32.17 14.39 -1.69
CA PHE A 304 30.92 14.46 -0.94
C PHE A 304 30.76 13.25 0.00
N GLN A 305 29.89 13.40 0.99
CA GLN A 305 29.53 12.35 1.97
C GLN A 305 28.00 12.18 2.03
N PHE A 306 27.38 11.98 0.87
CA PHE A 306 25.94 11.70 0.83
C PHE A 306 25.64 10.28 1.28
N SER A 307 24.50 10.12 1.96
CA SER A 307 24.05 8.84 2.53
C SER A 307 23.61 7.88 1.43
N GLU A 308 23.81 6.58 1.65
CA GLU A 308 23.20 5.52 0.85
C GLU A 308 21.73 5.28 1.25
N GLU A 309 21.31 5.76 2.43
CA GLU A 309 19.93 5.75 2.88
C GLU A 309 19.16 6.95 2.29
N PRO A 310 18.08 6.72 1.53
CA PRO A 310 17.26 7.78 0.97
C PRO A 310 16.32 8.38 2.02
N ASP A 311 15.91 9.64 1.82
CA ASP A 311 14.87 10.26 2.66
C ASP A 311 13.48 9.72 2.32
N ILE A 312 13.22 9.45 1.03
CA ILE A 312 12.00 8.83 0.56
C ILE A 312 12.34 7.66 -0.36
N ARG A 313 11.71 6.52 -0.06
CA ARG A 313 11.70 5.32 -0.89
C ARG A 313 10.27 4.81 -0.95
N VAL A 314 9.62 4.91 -2.12
CA VAL A 314 8.20 4.57 -2.26
C VAL A 314 7.93 3.77 -3.54
N ASN A 315 7.12 2.73 -3.42
CA ASN A 315 6.63 1.95 -4.54
C ASN A 315 5.60 2.77 -5.34
N LEU A 316 5.64 2.64 -6.67
CA LEU A 316 4.70 3.37 -7.55
C LEU A 316 3.23 3.07 -7.24
N SER A 317 2.92 1.85 -6.80
CA SER A 317 1.58 1.46 -6.37
C SER A 317 1.11 2.26 -5.16
N MET A 318 1.99 2.52 -4.18
CA MET A 318 1.65 3.33 -3.02
C MET A 318 1.42 4.78 -3.44
N LEU A 319 2.27 5.33 -4.31
CA LEU A 319 2.10 6.69 -4.82
C LEU A 319 0.72 6.87 -5.49
N LEU A 320 0.38 6.00 -6.46
CA LEU A 320 -0.90 6.04 -7.16
C LEU A 320 -2.10 5.87 -6.21
N THR A 321 -1.99 4.95 -5.24
CA THR A 321 -3.04 4.71 -4.26
C THR A 321 -3.23 5.92 -3.34
N SER A 322 -2.12 6.53 -2.89
CA SER A 322 -2.12 7.72 -2.05
C SER A 322 -2.74 8.91 -2.77
N GLU A 323 -2.36 9.17 -4.02
CA GLU A 323 -2.92 10.25 -4.84
C GLU A 323 -4.44 10.10 -5.00
N LYS A 324 -4.91 8.88 -5.26
CA LYS A 324 -6.32 8.55 -5.35
C LYS A 324 -7.05 8.78 -4.03
N ILE A 325 -6.50 8.30 -2.91
CA ILE A 325 -7.13 8.45 -1.59
C ILE A 325 -7.20 9.93 -1.20
N PHE A 326 -6.11 10.69 -1.38
CA PHE A 326 -6.03 12.09 -0.99
C PHE A 326 -6.63 13.07 -2.01
N ARG A 327 -6.97 12.60 -3.21
CA ARG A 327 -7.41 13.44 -4.36
C ARG A 327 -6.45 14.59 -4.66
N LYS A 328 -5.16 14.39 -4.43
CA LYS A 328 -4.10 15.35 -4.75
C LYS A 328 -3.02 14.62 -5.53
N LYS A 329 -2.45 15.30 -6.53
CA LYS A 329 -1.20 14.84 -7.14
C LYS A 329 -0.09 15.02 -6.10
N ILE A 330 0.64 13.96 -5.80
CA ILE A 330 1.77 14.01 -4.88
C ILE A 330 2.99 14.42 -5.71
N ARG A 331 3.65 15.49 -5.27
CA ARG A 331 4.89 15.96 -5.88
C ARG A 331 6.02 15.58 -4.95
N LEU A 332 6.77 14.55 -5.31
CA LEU A 332 7.91 14.09 -4.52
C LEU A 332 9.06 15.11 -4.55
N PHE A 333 9.24 15.78 -5.68
CA PHE A 333 10.15 16.92 -5.79
C PHE A 333 9.65 17.96 -6.79
N GLU A 334 10.24 19.15 -6.73
CA GLU A 334 9.74 20.34 -7.42
C GLU A 334 10.32 20.56 -8.82
N TYR A 335 11.35 19.79 -9.20
CA TYR A 335 12.14 20.02 -10.41
C TYR A 335 11.69 19.22 -11.63
N ASP A 336 10.79 18.24 -11.48
CA ASP A 336 10.34 17.36 -12.58
C ASP A 336 9.98 18.12 -13.85
N LYS A 337 9.26 19.24 -13.70
CA LYS A 337 8.74 20.02 -14.83
C LYS A 337 9.74 21.00 -15.46
N LEU A 338 10.87 21.27 -14.81
CA LEU A 338 11.82 22.27 -15.30
C LEU A 338 12.59 21.81 -16.55
N PHE A 339 12.58 20.49 -16.79
CA PHE A 339 13.34 19.82 -17.83
C PHE A 339 12.49 18.85 -18.65
N ASP A 340 11.17 18.93 -18.51
CA ASP A 340 10.23 18.31 -19.44
C ASP A 340 10.38 19.03 -20.78
N VAL A 341 10.84 18.30 -21.80
CA VAL A 341 10.64 18.74 -23.18
C VAL A 341 9.16 18.53 -23.44
N GLU A 342 8.38 19.59 -23.67
CA GLU A 342 7.00 19.43 -24.11
C GLU A 342 7.01 18.53 -25.34
N SER A 343 6.52 17.29 -25.19
CA SER A 343 6.36 16.39 -26.31
C SER A 343 5.47 17.09 -27.32
N SER A 344 5.81 16.97 -28.60
CA SER A 344 5.01 17.62 -29.65
C SER A 344 3.55 17.16 -29.52
N PRO A 345 2.57 17.97 -29.96
CA PRO A 345 1.16 17.55 -29.95
C PRO A 345 0.96 16.16 -30.59
N GLU A 346 1.76 15.84 -31.61
CA GLU A 346 1.77 14.55 -32.31
C GLU A 346 2.31 13.40 -31.44
N GLU A 347 3.37 13.65 -30.65
CA GLU A 347 3.91 12.66 -29.71
C GLU A 347 2.95 12.38 -28.54
N LYS A 348 2.25 13.42 -28.04
CA LYS A 348 1.19 13.25 -27.03
C LYS A 348 0.01 12.46 -27.56
N GLU A 349 -0.47 12.80 -28.76
CA GLU A 349 -1.57 12.08 -29.40
C GLU A 349 -1.21 10.61 -29.65
N SER A 350 0.03 10.34 -30.09
CA SER A 350 0.52 8.97 -30.27
C SER A 350 0.55 8.19 -28.95
N LEU A 351 1.06 8.79 -27.86
CA LEU A 351 1.10 8.17 -26.54
C LEU A 351 -0.30 7.94 -25.95
N ASP A 352 -1.22 8.89 -26.12
CA ASP A 352 -2.60 8.78 -25.66
C ASP A 352 -3.34 7.68 -26.43
N ASN A 353 -3.13 7.59 -27.74
CA ASN A 353 -3.68 6.51 -28.58
C ASN A 353 -3.13 5.13 -28.18
N LEU A 354 -1.84 5.03 -27.84
CA LEU A 354 -1.23 3.81 -27.29
C LEU A 354 -1.82 3.41 -25.93
N ASN A 355 -1.95 4.37 -25.01
CA ASN A 355 -2.54 4.13 -23.70
C ASN A 355 -4.01 3.73 -23.79
N TYR A 356 -4.76 4.37 -24.68
CA TYR A 356 -6.16 4.03 -24.94
C TYR A 356 -6.29 2.63 -25.55
N PHE A 357 -5.46 2.28 -26.53
CA PHE A 357 -5.41 0.92 -27.08
C PHE A 357 -5.11 -0.13 -26.01
N MET A 358 -4.14 0.11 -25.12
CA MET A 358 -3.84 -0.78 -24.01
C MET A 358 -5.05 -0.95 -23.07
N SER A 359 -5.78 0.12 -22.77
CA SER A 359 -6.99 0.03 -21.94
C SER A 359 -8.12 -0.79 -22.59
N LEU A 360 -8.17 -0.84 -23.92
CA LEU A 360 -9.17 -1.59 -24.68
C LEU A 360 -8.87 -3.10 -24.74
N ILE A 361 -7.60 -3.50 -24.76
CA ILE A 361 -7.20 -4.92 -24.85
C ILE A 361 -7.19 -5.63 -23.49
N LEU A 362 -6.97 -4.89 -22.39
CA LEU A 362 -6.86 -5.46 -21.03
C LEU A 362 -8.10 -6.26 -20.56
N PRO A 363 -9.35 -5.85 -20.83
CA PRO A 363 -10.53 -6.64 -20.49
C PRO A 363 -10.55 -8.03 -21.14
N ASP A 364 -10.15 -8.12 -22.41
CA ASP A 364 -10.12 -9.38 -23.15
C ASP A 364 -9.03 -10.31 -22.59
N PHE A 365 -7.85 -9.77 -22.27
CA PHE A 365 -6.80 -10.52 -21.55
C PHE A 365 -7.28 -11.05 -20.19
N ASN A 366 -7.96 -10.23 -19.40
CA ASN A 366 -8.49 -10.63 -18.09
C ASN A 366 -9.59 -11.70 -18.22
N ALA A 367 -10.30 -11.75 -19.35
CA ALA A 367 -11.31 -12.76 -19.66
C ALA A 367 -10.74 -14.01 -20.37
N GLY A 368 -9.44 -14.04 -20.67
CA GLY A 368 -8.81 -15.10 -21.45
C GLY A 368 -9.27 -15.18 -22.91
N LEU A 369 -9.80 -14.07 -23.43
CA LEU A 369 -10.28 -13.93 -24.81
C LEU A 369 -9.19 -13.32 -25.68
N GLU A 370 -9.15 -13.72 -26.95
CA GLU A 370 -8.25 -13.12 -27.93
C GLU A 370 -8.90 -11.84 -28.51
N PRO A 371 -8.32 -10.65 -28.28
CA PRO A 371 -8.90 -9.39 -28.73
C PRO A 371 -8.82 -9.22 -30.25
N ASP A 372 -9.84 -8.58 -30.83
CA ASP A 372 -9.85 -8.16 -32.23
C ASP A 372 -8.94 -6.92 -32.41
N ILE A 373 -7.67 -7.17 -32.68
CA ILE A 373 -6.63 -6.12 -32.77
C ILE A 373 -6.95 -5.09 -33.84
N GLU A 374 -7.51 -5.51 -34.98
CA GLU A 374 -7.84 -4.62 -36.09
C GLU A 374 -8.92 -3.62 -35.70
N LYS A 375 -9.99 -4.12 -35.08
CA LYS A 375 -11.08 -3.28 -34.60
C LYS A 375 -10.65 -2.35 -33.47
N LEU A 376 -9.83 -2.84 -32.54
CA LEU A 376 -9.36 -2.05 -31.40
C LEU A 376 -8.32 -1.01 -31.83
N ALA A 377 -7.45 -1.33 -32.79
CA ALA A 377 -6.48 -0.38 -33.36
C ALA A 377 -7.20 0.78 -34.08
N ALA A 378 -8.20 0.45 -34.90
CA ALA A 378 -9.02 1.46 -35.57
C ALA A 378 -9.77 2.34 -34.56
N LYS A 379 -10.27 1.75 -33.47
CA LYS A 379 -10.94 2.49 -32.39
C LYS A 379 -9.98 3.40 -31.62
N ALA A 380 -8.71 3.02 -31.49
CA ALA A 380 -7.69 3.77 -30.79
C ALA A 380 -6.91 4.74 -31.69
N GLY A 381 -7.19 4.79 -33.00
CA GLY A 381 -6.45 5.64 -33.93
C GLY A 381 -5.00 5.20 -34.16
N LEU A 382 -4.70 3.90 -33.99
CA LEU A 382 -3.37 3.33 -34.23
C LEU A 382 -3.32 2.60 -35.56
N ASP A 383 -2.15 2.62 -36.20
CA ASP A 383 -1.87 1.71 -37.29
C ASP A 383 -1.81 0.26 -36.77
N ILE A 384 -2.18 -0.67 -37.64
CA ILE A 384 -2.32 -2.08 -37.31
C ILE A 384 -1.00 -2.73 -36.90
N GLU A 385 0.13 -2.26 -37.44
CA GLU A 385 1.45 -2.85 -37.18
C GLU A 385 1.93 -2.49 -35.77
N THR A 386 1.78 -1.22 -35.39
CA THR A 386 2.01 -0.73 -34.02
C THR A 386 1.11 -1.44 -33.01
N ALA A 387 -0.19 -1.57 -33.31
CA ALA A 387 -1.14 -2.25 -32.45
C ALA A 387 -0.78 -3.74 -32.24
N ARG A 388 -0.37 -4.45 -33.30
CA ARG A 388 0.09 -5.84 -33.22
C ARG A 388 1.38 -5.96 -32.41
N ASN A 389 2.32 -5.04 -32.57
CA ASN A 389 3.57 -5.02 -31.79
C ASN A 389 3.30 -4.82 -30.30
N VAL A 390 2.44 -3.87 -29.95
CA VAL A 390 2.03 -3.63 -28.55
C VAL A 390 1.30 -4.84 -27.98
N TYR A 391 0.34 -5.41 -28.72
CA TYR A 391 -0.36 -6.62 -28.32
C TYR A 391 0.60 -7.78 -28.05
N ASN A 392 1.57 -8.02 -28.93
CA ASN A 392 2.54 -9.11 -28.76
C ASN A 392 3.40 -8.93 -27.49
N VAL A 393 3.81 -7.69 -27.17
CA VAL A 393 4.56 -7.39 -25.95
C VAL A 393 3.71 -7.62 -24.70
N VAL A 394 2.43 -7.26 -24.76
CA VAL A 394 1.47 -7.49 -23.66
C VAL A 394 1.19 -9.00 -23.53
N ALA A 395 0.87 -9.69 -24.62
CA ALA A 395 0.61 -11.13 -24.67
C ALA A 395 1.79 -11.97 -24.18
N ASP A 396 3.03 -11.62 -24.55
CA ASP A 396 4.23 -12.33 -24.07
C ASP A 396 4.45 -12.14 -22.56
N LYS A 397 4.11 -10.96 -22.01
CA LYS A 397 4.12 -10.71 -20.56
C LYS A 397 3.04 -11.50 -19.83
N PHE A 398 1.82 -11.59 -20.37
CA PHE A 398 0.73 -12.36 -19.77
C PHE A 398 0.88 -13.89 -19.97
N GLY A 399 1.48 -14.32 -21.09
CA GLY A 399 1.78 -15.72 -21.39
C GLY A 399 2.94 -16.29 -20.56
N LYS A 400 3.93 -15.47 -20.20
CA LYS A 400 5.00 -15.84 -19.25
C LYS A 400 4.55 -15.86 -17.78
N MET A 401 3.43 -15.22 -17.46
CA MET A 401 2.74 -15.37 -16.17
C MET A 401 1.80 -16.59 -16.13
N GLY A 402 1.95 -17.52 -17.08
CA GLY A 402 1.01 -18.58 -17.39
C GLY A 402 0.35 -19.24 -16.18
N PHE A 403 -0.97 -19.07 -16.12
CA PHE A 403 -1.88 -20.17 -15.83
C PHE A 403 -1.37 -21.39 -16.61
N GLY A 404 -0.75 -22.33 -15.89
CA GLY A 404 -0.42 -23.64 -16.43
C GLY A 404 -1.71 -24.27 -16.96
N LYS A 405 -1.84 -24.37 -18.27
CA LYS A 405 -2.80 -25.27 -18.89
C LYS A 405 -2.47 -26.66 -18.38
N GLY A 406 -3.45 -27.27 -17.73
CA GLY A 406 -3.39 -28.67 -17.32
C GLY A 406 -3.03 -29.55 -18.52
N SER A 407 -2.02 -30.38 -18.29
CA SER A 407 -1.81 -31.65 -18.95
C SER A 407 -1.41 -32.65 -17.88
#